data_AF-A0A2E8WA35-F1
#
_entry.id   AF-A0A2E8WA35-F1
#
_cell.length_a   1.000
_cell.length_b   1.000
_cell.length_c   1.000
_cell.angle_alpha   90.00
_cell.angle_beta   90.00
_cell.angle_gamma   90.00
#
_symmetry.space_group_name_H-M   'P 1'
#
loop_
_entity.id
_entity.type
_entity.pdbx_description
1 polymer ?
#
loop_
_entity_poly.entity_id
_entity_poly.type
_entity_poly.pdbx_seq_one_letter_code
_entity_poly.pdbx_strand_id
1 'polypeptide(L)'
;MRVAVITGGHSFDVIGFHELWQSYADQDCYLQALEDWAVDYGRYGQRYDALVFYTMHKGLPEDCPGGMRTRAAIDALGDGTGIVVMHHGILGFKDDEVWDELVGLTGRMIGDGYSHDKRLAVHVEDPAHPVTEGISDWTMVDETYDFRDVDREGSEVLLTVDHPNSMSTMAWTRTYKESRVLNFVFGHDAQTWEDETFRRVLGNGVRWVGRQ
;
A
#
# COMPACT_ATOMS: atom_id res chain seq x y z
N MET A 1 -8.36 3.75 16.00
CA MET A 1 -8.53 4.18 14.59
C MET A 1 -9.19 3.05 13.81
N ARG A 2 -10.17 3.29 12.95
CA ARG A 2 -10.82 2.26 12.12
C ARG A 2 -10.11 2.15 10.78
N VAL A 3 -9.63 0.95 10.45
CA VAL A 3 -8.85 0.68 9.24
C VAL A 3 -9.57 -0.36 8.39
N ALA A 4 -9.87 -0.02 7.14
CA ALA A 4 -10.31 -1.03 6.17
C ALA A 4 -9.08 -1.66 5.52
N VAL A 5 -8.91 -2.97 5.64
CA VAL A 5 -7.86 -3.73 4.94
C VAL A 5 -8.51 -4.48 3.79
N ILE A 6 -8.27 -4.02 2.58
CA ILE A 6 -8.96 -4.44 1.37
C ILE A 6 -8.06 -5.42 0.63
N THR A 7 -8.56 -6.62 0.37
CA THR A 7 -7.81 -7.71 -0.25
C THR A 7 -8.51 -8.24 -1.51
N GLY A 8 -7.78 -8.96 -2.37
CA GLY A 8 -8.31 -9.55 -3.59
C GLY A 8 -7.33 -9.51 -4.77
N GLY A 9 -7.51 -10.40 -5.74
CA GLY A 9 -6.71 -10.41 -6.97
C GLY A 9 -5.30 -11.04 -6.85
N HIS A 10 -4.83 -11.29 -5.63
CA HIS A 10 -3.59 -12.05 -5.36
C HIS A 10 -3.74 -12.86 -4.07
N SER A 11 -3.17 -14.06 -4.04
CA SER A 11 -3.15 -14.89 -2.83
C SER A 11 -2.13 -14.38 -1.80
N PHE A 12 -2.33 -14.74 -0.54
CA PHE A 12 -1.45 -14.41 0.56
C PHE A 12 -1.56 -15.47 1.68
N ASP A 13 -0.58 -15.53 2.59
CA ASP A 13 -0.68 -16.36 3.78
C ASP A 13 -1.73 -15.79 4.73
N VAL A 14 -2.86 -16.49 4.87
CA VAL A 14 -4.01 -15.99 5.65
C VAL A 14 -3.69 -15.84 7.13
N ILE A 15 -2.94 -16.76 7.73
CA ILE A 15 -2.68 -16.71 9.18
C ILE A 15 -1.73 -15.54 9.47
N GLY A 16 -0.60 -15.48 8.76
CA GLY A 16 0.39 -14.41 8.94
C GLY A 16 -0.19 -13.02 8.66
N PHE A 17 -1.08 -12.89 7.66
CA PHE A 17 -1.70 -11.61 7.34
C PHE A 17 -2.67 -11.17 8.45
N HIS A 18 -3.44 -12.11 9.01
CA HIS A 18 -4.29 -11.79 10.16
C HIS A 18 -3.47 -11.45 11.41
N GLU A 19 -2.37 -12.17 11.67
CA GLU A 19 -1.46 -11.88 12.79
C GLU A 19 -0.81 -10.51 12.66
N LEU A 20 -0.41 -10.10 11.45
CA LEU A 20 0.09 -8.75 11.16
C LEU A 20 -0.91 -7.69 11.63
N TRP A 21 -2.16 -7.76 11.15
CA TRP A 21 -3.16 -6.73 11.43
C TRP A 21 -3.66 -6.77 12.88
N GLN A 22 -3.65 -7.95 13.52
CA GLN A 22 -3.96 -8.10 14.95
C GLN A 22 -2.86 -7.54 15.86
N SER A 23 -1.63 -7.40 15.36
CA SER A 23 -0.53 -6.84 16.15
C SER A 23 -0.70 -5.35 16.48
N TYR A 24 -1.54 -4.62 15.74
CA TYR A 24 -1.80 -3.19 15.93
C TYR A 24 -2.97 -2.95 16.90
N ALA A 25 -2.73 -3.07 18.20
CA ALA A 25 -3.77 -2.98 19.23
C ALA A 25 -4.56 -1.64 19.26
N ASP A 26 -4.03 -0.57 18.68
CA ASP A 26 -4.68 0.75 18.58
C ASP A 26 -5.47 0.96 17.27
N GLN A 27 -5.46 -0.05 16.38
CA GLN A 27 -6.11 -0.06 15.08
C GLN A 27 -7.19 -1.15 15.05
N ASP A 28 -8.43 -0.74 14.82
CA ASP A 28 -9.57 -1.64 14.61
C ASP A 28 -9.62 -1.98 13.11
N CYS A 29 -8.97 -3.09 12.75
CA CYS A 29 -8.71 -3.51 11.38
C CYS A 29 -9.81 -4.45 10.86
N TYR A 30 -10.49 -4.02 9.81
CA TYR A 30 -11.56 -4.75 9.13
C TYR A 30 -11.02 -5.33 7.82
N LEU A 31 -10.64 -6.61 7.84
CA LEU A 31 -10.22 -7.33 6.64
C LEU A 31 -11.44 -7.70 5.80
N GLN A 32 -11.45 -7.27 4.55
CA GLN A 32 -12.59 -7.45 3.65
C GLN A 32 -12.13 -7.61 2.19
N ALA A 33 -12.91 -8.35 1.41
CA ALA A 33 -12.69 -8.44 -0.03
C ALA A 33 -13.08 -7.13 -0.72
N LEU A 34 -12.48 -6.85 -1.88
CA LEU A 34 -12.75 -5.63 -2.67
C LEU A 34 -14.25 -5.44 -2.94
N GLU A 35 -14.97 -6.50 -3.30
CA GLU A 35 -16.40 -6.45 -3.60
C GLU A 35 -17.25 -6.09 -2.39
N ASP A 36 -16.87 -6.55 -1.19
CA ASP A 36 -17.59 -6.27 0.05
C ASP A 36 -17.37 -4.81 0.45
N TRP A 37 -16.12 -4.35 0.39
CA TRP A 37 -15.81 -2.94 0.61
C TRP A 37 -16.54 -2.03 -0.38
N ALA A 38 -16.57 -2.38 -1.68
CA ALA A 38 -17.23 -1.58 -2.71
C ALA A 38 -18.75 -1.46 -2.50
N VAL A 39 -19.40 -2.49 -1.95
CA VAL A 39 -20.82 -2.45 -1.60
C VAL A 39 -21.09 -1.44 -0.49
N ASP A 40 -20.22 -1.41 0.52
CA ASP A 40 -20.42 -0.60 1.72
C ASP A 40 -19.80 0.79 1.63
N TYR A 41 -18.89 1.06 0.68
CA TYR A 41 -18.15 2.32 0.59
C TYR A 41 -19.08 3.54 0.54
N GLY A 42 -20.12 3.51 -0.30
CA GLY A 42 -21.07 4.63 -0.40
C GLY A 42 -21.90 4.88 0.86
N ARG A 43 -21.92 3.95 1.82
CA ARG A 43 -22.68 4.04 3.08
C ARG A 43 -21.79 4.29 4.28
N TYR A 44 -20.58 3.71 4.27
CA TYR A 44 -19.71 3.60 5.44
C TYR A 44 -18.26 3.93 5.15
N GLY A 45 -17.86 4.23 3.91
CA GLY A 45 -16.47 4.55 3.53
C GLY A 45 -15.86 5.64 4.41
N GLN A 46 -16.61 6.72 4.64
CA GLN A 46 -16.25 7.85 5.52
C GLN A 46 -16.14 7.50 7.02
N ARG A 47 -16.47 6.27 7.42
CA ARG A 47 -16.27 5.82 8.80
C ARG A 47 -14.86 5.31 9.04
N TYR A 48 -14.15 4.91 7.99
CA TYR A 48 -12.75 4.52 8.14
C TYR A 48 -11.88 5.76 8.24
N ASP A 49 -10.85 5.69 9.07
CA ASP A 49 -9.82 6.71 9.14
C ASP A 49 -8.75 6.44 8.06
N ALA A 50 -8.52 5.16 7.74
CA ALA A 50 -7.59 4.72 6.70
C ALA A 50 -8.12 3.51 5.90
N LEU A 51 -7.78 3.47 4.62
CA LEU A 51 -7.96 2.35 3.71
C LEU A 51 -6.59 1.79 3.35
N VAL A 52 -6.39 0.49 3.52
CA VAL A 52 -5.17 -0.22 3.12
C VAL A 52 -5.52 -1.17 1.98
N PHE A 53 -5.00 -0.90 0.81
CA PHE A 53 -5.18 -1.73 -0.37
C PHE A 53 -4.03 -2.72 -0.51
N TYR A 54 -4.34 -3.99 -0.26
CA TYR A 54 -3.48 -5.14 -0.51
C TYR A 54 -4.11 -5.99 -1.65
N THR A 55 -4.41 -5.34 -2.77
CA THR A 55 -5.16 -5.92 -3.90
C THR A 55 -4.39 -5.88 -5.21
N MET A 56 -4.48 -6.91 -6.05
CA MET A 56 -3.83 -6.91 -7.38
C MET A 56 -4.81 -7.25 -8.51
N HIS A 57 -5.92 -6.54 -8.60
CA HIS A 57 -6.81 -6.70 -9.75
C HIS A 57 -6.25 -5.94 -10.95
N LYS A 58 -5.91 -6.67 -12.02
CA LYS A 58 -5.21 -6.09 -13.19
C LYS A 58 -6.12 -5.33 -14.16
N GLY A 59 -7.42 -5.63 -14.18
CA GLY A 59 -8.39 -4.95 -15.04
C GLY A 59 -8.77 -3.57 -14.51
N LEU A 60 -9.58 -2.83 -15.27
CA LEU A 60 -10.16 -1.58 -14.78
C LEU A 60 -11.10 -1.88 -13.59
N PRO A 61 -11.37 -0.91 -12.69
CA PRO A 61 -12.21 -1.14 -11.51
C PRO A 61 -13.57 -1.79 -11.82
N GLU A 62 -14.22 -1.44 -12.92
CA GLU A 62 -15.50 -2.01 -13.37
C GLU A 62 -15.42 -3.47 -13.84
N ASP A 63 -14.23 -3.97 -14.19
CA ASP A 63 -13.99 -5.35 -14.60
C ASP A 63 -13.66 -6.27 -13.41
N CYS A 64 -13.50 -5.69 -12.22
CA CYS A 64 -13.14 -6.39 -10.99
C CYS A 64 -14.38 -6.90 -10.23
N PRO A 65 -14.23 -7.78 -9.23
CA PRO A 65 -15.33 -8.12 -8.31
C PRO A 65 -16.01 -6.86 -7.78
N GLY A 66 -17.35 -6.86 -7.76
CA GLY A 66 -18.18 -5.68 -7.44
C GLY A 66 -18.57 -4.82 -8.65
N GLY A 67 -17.89 -4.95 -9.79
CA GLY A 67 -18.23 -4.31 -11.06
C GLY A 67 -18.33 -2.79 -10.96
N MET A 68 -19.42 -2.21 -11.47
CA MET A 68 -19.65 -0.75 -11.40
C MET A 68 -19.64 -0.17 -9.97
N ARG A 69 -19.86 -0.98 -8.93
CA ARG A 69 -19.73 -0.50 -7.55
C ARG A 69 -18.27 -0.26 -7.19
N THR A 70 -17.38 -1.12 -7.65
CA THR A 70 -15.92 -0.99 -7.46
C THR A 70 -15.41 0.25 -8.19
N ARG A 71 -15.82 0.47 -9.45
CA ARG A 71 -15.58 1.73 -10.17
C ARG A 71 -16.02 2.95 -9.35
N ALA A 72 -17.28 2.96 -8.91
CA ALA A 72 -17.81 4.08 -8.14
C ALA A 72 -17.06 4.30 -6.80
N ALA A 73 -16.61 3.24 -6.13
CA ALA A 73 -15.84 3.34 -4.90
C ALA A 73 -14.43 3.88 -5.14
N ILE A 74 -13.74 3.43 -6.19
CA ILE A 74 -12.42 3.94 -6.59
C ILE A 74 -12.52 5.42 -7.02
N ASP A 75 -13.52 5.82 -7.81
CA ASP A 75 -13.74 7.22 -8.22
C ASP A 75 -13.93 8.18 -7.04
N ALA A 76 -14.57 7.67 -5.98
CA ALA A 76 -14.91 8.43 -4.80
C ALA A 76 -13.78 8.48 -3.75
N LEU A 77 -12.59 7.94 -4.06
CA LEU A 77 -11.39 8.17 -3.24
C LEU A 77 -10.98 9.65 -3.26
N GLY A 78 -10.23 10.05 -2.23
CA GLY A 78 -9.75 11.41 -2.06
C GLY A 78 -10.68 12.33 -1.25
N ASP A 79 -11.63 11.76 -0.51
CA ASP A 79 -12.59 12.50 0.33
C ASP A 79 -12.02 12.94 1.70
N GLY A 80 -10.73 12.69 1.93
CA GLY A 80 -10.02 12.97 3.19
C GLY A 80 -9.66 11.72 3.98
N THR A 81 -10.27 10.57 3.66
CA THR A 81 -9.89 9.27 4.24
C THR A 81 -8.45 8.92 3.84
N GLY A 82 -7.62 8.46 4.78
CA GLY A 82 -6.24 8.09 4.50
C GLY A 82 -6.13 6.85 3.59
N ILE A 83 -5.11 6.77 2.75
CA ILE A 83 -4.92 5.66 1.80
C ILE A 83 -3.52 5.09 1.94
N VAL A 84 -3.41 3.78 2.10
CA VAL A 84 -2.16 3.03 1.97
C VAL A 84 -2.31 2.08 0.79
N VAL A 85 -1.37 2.12 -0.16
CA VAL A 85 -1.24 1.14 -1.23
C VAL A 85 -0.06 0.26 -0.88
N MET A 86 -0.34 -1.00 -0.54
CA MET A 86 0.66 -1.91 0.02
C MET A 86 1.04 -3.00 -1.00
N HIS A 87 2.34 -3.24 -1.13
CA HIS A 87 2.93 -4.30 -1.93
C HIS A 87 2.38 -4.34 -3.37
N HIS A 88 1.79 -5.47 -3.79
CA HIS A 88 1.18 -5.65 -5.11
C HIS A 88 -0.02 -4.72 -5.36
N GLY A 89 -0.49 -4.01 -4.34
CA GLY A 89 -1.45 -2.90 -4.43
C GLY A 89 -1.09 -1.91 -5.52
N ILE A 90 0.20 -1.58 -5.64
CA ILE A 90 0.67 -0.64 -6.65
C ILE A 90 0.42 -1.16 -8.07
N LEU A 91 0.27 -2.47 -8.27
CA LEU A 91 0.07 -3.10 -9.58
C LEU A 91 -1.41 -3.29 -9.94
N GLY A 92 -2.31 -2.86 -9.05
CA GLY A 92 -3.75 -2.86 -9.28
C GLY A 92 -4.19 -1.84 -10.35
N PHE A 93 -5.41 -2.05 -10.84
CA PHE A 93 -6.18 -1.18 -11.74
C PHE A 93 -5.32 -0.60 -12.86
N LYS A 94 -4.80 -1.49 -13.70
CA LYS A 94 -3.85 -1.09 -14.73
C LYS A 94 -4.50 -0.10 -15.69
N ASP A 95 -3.76 0.97 -15.99
CA ASP A 95 -4.19 2.03 -16.91
C ASP A 95 -5.42 2.82 -16.42
N ASP A 96 -5.73 2.76 -15.11
CA ASP A 96 -6.76 3.58 -14.47
C ASP A 96 -6.19 4.91 -13.98
N GLU A 97 -6.77 6.04 -14.43
CA GLU A 97 -6.26 7.37 -14.12
C GLU A 97 -6.24 7.69 -12.60
N VAL A 98 -7.26 7.23 -11.85
CA VAL A 98 -7.33 7.45 -10.40
C VAL A 98 -6.21 6.71 -9.69
N TRP A 99 -6.01 5.44 -10.03
CA TRP A 99 -4.94 4.64 -9.43
C TRP A 99 -3.55 5.12 -9.83
N ASP A 100 -3.36 5.51 -11.09
CA ASP A 100 -2.12 6.10 -11.61
C ASP A 100 -1.73 7.36 -10.81
N GLU A 101 -2.69 8.22 -10.47
CA GLU A 101 -2.46 9.44 -9.70
C GLU A 101 -2.12 9.15 -8.21
N LEU A 102 -2.86 8.22 -7.59
CA LEU A 102 -2.62 7.75 -6.22
C LEU A 102 -1.21 7.16 -6.05
N VAL A 103 -0.80 6.33 -7.01
CA VAL A 103 0.52 5.68 -6.99
C VAL A 103 1.61 6.65 -7.46
N GLY A 104 1.30 7.57 -8.38
CA GLY A 104 2.30 8.45 -8.99
C GLY A 104 3.16 7.75 -10.05
N LEU A 105 2.63 6.69 -10.65
CA LEU A 105 3.29 5.86 -11.63
C LEU A 105 2.25 5.37 -12.64
N THR A 106 2.40 5.69 -13.91
CA THR A 106 1.69 5.01 -15.03
C THR A 106 2.41 3.74 -15.50
N GLY A 107 1.81 2.94 -16.40
CA GLY A 107 2.52 1.85 -17.10
C GLY A 107 3.12 0.76 -16.20
N ARG A 108 2.52 0.53 -15.03
CA ARG A 108 2.97 -0.42 -14.00
C ARG A 108 2.84 -1.84 -14.52
N MET A 109 3.95 -2.36 -15.04
CA MET A 109 4.04 -3.67 -15.67
C MET A 109 5.24 -4.40 -15.11
N ILE A 110 5.00 -5.52 -14.44
CA ILE A 110 6.03 -6.52 -14.20
C ILE A 110 6.11 -7.35 -15.49
N GLY A 111 7.27 -7.32 -16.15
CA GLY A 111 7.62 -8.30 -17.18
C GLY A 111 7.93 -9.65 -16.53
N ASP A 112 9.14 -10.17 -16.74
CA ASP A 112 9.69 -11.32 -15.99
C ASP A 112 10.49 -10.88 -14.73
N GLY A 113 10.47 -9.58 -14.40
CA GLY A 113 11.34 -8.93 -13.43
C GLY A 113 10.74 -8.80 -12.03
N TYR A 114 10.60 -9.92 -11.32
CA TYR A 114 10.40 -9.92 -9.87
C TYR A 114 11.38 -10.91 -9.22
N SER A 115 11.70 -10.65 -7.96
CA SER A 115 12.77 -11.35 -7.27
C SER A 115 12.35 -11.61 -5.83
N HIS A 116 11.97 -12.85 -5.54
CA HIS A 116 11.67 -13.28 -4.17
C HIS A 116 12.94 -13.42 -3.31
N ASP A 117 12.74 -13.38 -2.00
CA ASP A 117 13.74 -13.69 -0.97
C ASP A 117 15.01 -12.84 -1.06
N LYS A 118 14.89 -11.56 -1.42
CA LYS A 118 16.05 -10.67 -1.51
C LYS A 118 16.33 -10.06 -0.16
N ARG A 119 17.60 -10.11 0.25
CA ARG A 119 18.09 -9.35 1.40
C ARG A 119 18.30 -7.91 0.96
N LEU A 120 17.45 -7.01 1.44
CA LEU A 120 17.41 -5.61 1.05
C LEU A 120 17.98 -4.74 2.16
N ALA A 121 19.03 -3.96 1.83
CA ALA A 121 19.53 -2.91 2.71
C ALA A 121 18.66 -1.67 2.50
N VAL A 122 17.76 -1.42 3.45
CA VAL A 122 16.80 -0.32 3.38
C VAL A 122 17.42 0.92 4.01
N HIS A 123 17.41 2.01 3.25
CA HIS A 123 17.86 3.33 3.70
C HIS A 123 16.65 4.22 4.02
N VAL A 124 16.73 4.95 5.13
CA VAL A 124 15.73 5.93 5.55
C VAL A 124 16.14 7.31 5.03
N GLU A 125 15.42 7.80 4.02
CA GLU A 125 15.73 9.07 3.34
C GLU A 125 15.30 10.29 4.19
N ASP A 126 14.15 10.19 4.86
CA ASP A 126 13.66 11.23 5.77
C ASP A 126 13.36 10.65 7.16
N PRO A 127 14.30 10.71 8.11
CA PRO A 127 14.07 10.23 9.48
C PRO A 127 13.18 11.14 10.33
N ALA A 128 12.82 12.34 9.85
CA ALA A 128 11.95 13.28 10.55
C ALA A 128 10.47 13.13 10.17
N HIS A 129 10.17 12.48 9.05
CA HIS A 129 8.79 12.22 8.62
C HIS A 129 8.10 11.27 9.62
N PRO A 130 6.81 11.49 10.01
CA PRO A 130 6.14 10.67 11.02
C PRO A 130 6.07 9.16 10.72
N VAL A 131 6.12 8.77 9.44
CA VAL A 131 6.15 7.37 9.00
C VAL A 131 7.45 6.68 9.43
N THR A 132 8.56 7.42 9.37
CA THR A 132 9.94 6.95 9.54
C THR A 132 10.59 7.48 10.82
N GLU A 133 9.84 8.20 11.66
CA GLU A 133 10.32 8.74 12.92
C GLU A 133 10.82 7.61 13.86
N GLY A 134 12.06 7.77 14.33
CA GLY A 134 12.70 6.79 15.22
C GLY A 134 13.03 5.46 14.53
N ILE A 135 13.05 5.43 13.19
CA ILE A 135 13.49 4.32 12.37
C ILE A 135 14.88 4.65 11.81
N SER A 136 15.78 3.70 11.89
CA SER A 136 17.11 3.77 11.28
C SER A 136 17.18 2.78 10.13
N ASP A 137 18.17 2.95 9.25
CA ASP A 137 18.50 1.97 8.21
C ASP A 137 18.49 0.54 8.78
N TRP A 138 17.90 -0.38 8.02
CA TRP A 138 17.79 -1.77 8.43
C TRP A 138 17.96 -2.72 7.26
N THR A 139 17.91 -4.01 7.53
CA THR A 139 17.94 -5.04 6.51
C THR A 139 16.79 -6.00 6.73
N MET A 140 16.04 -6.28 5.67
CA MET A 140 14.94 -7.24 5.69
C MET A 140 14.99 -8.15 4.47
N VAL A 141 14.13 -9.16 4.47
CA VAL A 141 13.91 -10.04 3.32
C VAL A 141 12.50 -9.80 2.78
N ASP A 142 12.40 -9.58 1.47
CA ASP A 142 11.12 -9.35 0.78
C ASP A 142 11.26 -9.66 -0.73
N GLU A 143 10.15 -9.55 -1.45
CA GLU A 143 10.10 -9.44 -2.89
C GLU A 143 10.41 -8.00 -3.35
N THR A 144 11.13 -7.87 -4.46
CA THR A 144 11.31 -6.61 -5.17
C THR A 144 10.73 -6.62 -6.57
N TYR A 145 10.29 -5.46 -7.03
CA TYR A 145 9.82 -5.25 -8.39
C TYR A 145 10.87 -4.53 -9.23
N ASP A 146 11.15 -5.05 -10.42
CA ASP A 146 12.07 -4.45 -11.38
C ASP A 146 11.28 -3.75 -12.50
N PHE A 147 10.73 -2.57 -12.18
CA PHE A 147 10.20 -1.65 -13.16
C PHE A 147 10.62 -0.20 -12.83
N ARG A 148 10.22 0.75 -13.68
CA ARG A 148 10.64 2.16 -13.55
C ARG A 148 10.39 2.74 -12.16
N ASP A 149 11.30 3.60 -11.72
CA ASP A 149 11.18 4.29 -10.44
C ASP A 149 10.07 5.37 -10.44
N VAL A 150 9.68 5.81 -9.25
CA VAL A 150 8.65 6.84 -9.05
C VAL A 150 9.10 8.19 -9.58
N ASP A 151 8.14 8.93 -10.14
CA ASP A 151 8.37 10.36 -10.38
C ASP A 151 8.44 11.07 -9.02
N ARG A 152 9.50 11.85 -8.81
CA ARG A 152 9.68 12.66 -7.61
C ARG A 152 8.73 13.86 -7.58
N GLU A 153 8.16 14.26 -8.72
CA GLU A 153 7.15 15.31 -8.74
C GLU A 153 5.86 14.83 -8.03
N GLY A 154 5.55 15.51 -6.91
CA GLY A 154 4.42 15.15 -6.05
C GLY A 154 4.63 13.90 -5.20
N SER A 155 5.84 13.31 -5.19
CA SER A 155 6.20 12.18 -4.33
C SER A 155 7.29 12.56 -3.34
N GLU A 156 7.03 12.38 -2.05
CA GLU A 156 8.03 12.47 -1.00
C GLU A 156 8.57 11.07 -0.69
N VAL A 157 9.81 10.81 -1.07
CA VAL A 157 10.45 9.50 -0.89
C VAL A 157 10.90 9.33 0.55
N LEU A 158 10.53 8.21 1.17
CA LEU A 158 10.82 7.92 2.58
C LEU A 158 11.83 6.78 2.75
N LEU A 159 11.74 5.76 1.90
CA LEU A 159 12.56 4.55 1.99
C LEU A 159 13.11 4.18 0.63
N THR A 160 14.39 3.85 0.56
CA THR A 160 15.07 3.40 -0.65
C THR A 160 15.88 2.13 -0.41
N VAL A 161 16.21 1.42 -1.49
CA VAL A 161 17.15 0.29 -1.51
C VAL A 161 18.11 0.46 -2.67
N ASP A 162 19.34 -0.01 -2.49
CA ASP A 162 20.32 -0.17 -3.57
C ASP A 162 20.40 -1.65 -3.96
N HIS A 163 19.56 -2.08 -4.89
CA HIS A 163 19.52 -3.46 -5.38
C HIS A 163 19.30 -3.49 -6.90
N PRO A 164 20.15 -4.20 -7.68
CA PRO A 164 20.17 -4.10 -9.14
C PRO A 164 18.92 -4.65 -9.85
N ASN A 165 18.13 -5.49 -9.18
CA ASN A 165 16.89 -6.06 -9.71
C ASN A 165 15.67 -5.53 -8.93
N SER A 166 15.69 -4.24 -8.63
CA SER A 166 14.65 -3.55 -7.86
C SER A 166 14.55 -2.11 -8.33
N MET A 167 13.34 -1.55 -8.34
CA MET A 167 13.17 -0.10 -8.22
C MET A 167 13.88 0.39 -6.96
N SER A 168 14.38 1.64 -6.94
CA SER A 168 15.11 2.11 -5.76
C SER A 168 14.15 2.58 -4.66
N THR A 169 12.99 3.14 -5.03
CA THR A 169 12.03 3.66 -4.06
C THR A 169 11.12 2.57 -3.50
N MET A 170 11.11 2.40 -2.18
CA MET A 170 10.31 1.37 -1.48
C MET A 170 9.14 1.94 -0.68
N ALA A 171 9.22 3.22 -0.32
CA ALA A 171 8.08 3.94 0.24
C ALA A 171 8.11 5.41 -0.16
N TRP A 172 6.95 5.92 -0.52
CA TRP A 172 6.76 7.34 -0.81
C TRP A 172 5.37 7.79 -0.44
N THR A 173 5.24 9.06 -0.09
CA THR A 173 3.95 9.68 0.17
C THR A 173 3.51 10.54 -1.01
N ARG A 174 2.20 10.66 -1.17
CA ARG A 174 1.53 11.58 -2.10
C ARG A 174 0.32 12.20 -1.43
N THR A 175 -0.19 13.27 -2.04
CA THR A 175 -1.52 13.80 -1.72
C THR A 175 -2.42 13.60 -2.93
N TYR A 176 -3.58 12.99 -2.72
CA TYR A 176 -4.62 12.83 -3.74
C TYR A 176 -5.89 13.48 -3.25
N LYS A 177 -6.26 14.61 -3.89
CA LYS A 177 -7.31 15.51 -3.40
C LYS A 177 -7.07 15.85 -1.91
N GLU A 178 -7.99 15.49 -1.01
CA GLU A 178 -7.88 15.77 0.43
C GLU A 178 -7.20 14.64 1.23
N SER A 179 -6.89 13.51 0.57
CA SER A 179 -6.35 12.31 1.18
C SER A 179 -4.82 12.29 1.17
N ARG A 180 -4.26 11.86 2.30
CA ARG A 180 -2.85 11.44 2.40
C ARG A 180 -2.71 10.02 1.86
N VAL A 181 -1.72 9.80 1.01
CA VAL A 181 -1.44 8.50 0.41
C VAL A 181 -0.05 8.06 0.82
N LEU A 182 0.09 6.84 1.30
CA LEU A 182 1.35 6.14 1.45
C LEU A 182 1.39 4.97 0.47
N ASN A 183 2.35 4.97 -0.44
CA ASN A 183 2.66 3.79 -1.24
C ASN A 183 3.83 3.07 -0.56
N PHE A 184 3.64 1.78 -0.26
CA PHE A 184 4.62 0.99 0.48
C PHE A 184 4.82 -0.36 -0.22
N VAL A 185 5.95 -0.53 -0.89
CA VAL A 185 6.23 -1.66 -1.80
C VAL A 185 6.47 -2.96 -1.05
N PHE A 186 6.92 -2.88 0.20
CA PHE A 186 7.18 -4.06 1.00
C PHE A 186 5.91 -4.78 1.43
N GLY A 187 6.03 -6.09 1.70
CA GLY A 187 5.01 -6.88 2.36
C GLY A 187 4.53 -8.09 1.57
N HIS A 188 5.39 -8.80 0.87
CA HIS A 188 5.03 -9.98 0.07
C HIS A 188 4.35 -11.09 0.87
N ASP A 189 4.92 -11.43 2.03
CA ASP A 189 4.52 -12.61 2.78
C ASP A 189 4.80 -12.50 4.28
N ALA A 190 4.54 -13.61 4.99
CA ALA A 190 4.74 -13.73 6.42
C ALA A 190 6.16 -13.43 6.89
N GLN A 191 7.19 -13.72 6.08
CA GLN A 191 8.57 -13.43 6.45
C GLN A 191 8.78 -11.91 6.58
N THR A 192 8.24 -11.14 5.64
CA THR A 192 8.25 -9.69 5.74
C THR A 192 7.37 -9.20 6.88
N TRP A 193 6.17 -9.77 7.03
CA TRP A 193 5.24 -9.32 8.04
C TRP A 193 5.69 -9.61 9.46
N GLU A 194 6.63 -10.53 9.70
CA GLU A 194 7.25 -10.77 11.01
C GLU A 194 8.32 -9.74 11.39
N ASP A 195 8.85 -8.98 10.43
CA ASP A 195 9.88 -7.98 10.68
C ASP A 195 9.32 -6.80 11.51
N GLU A 196 9.90 -6.56 12.68
CA GLU A 196 9.43 -5.52 13.60
C GLU A 196 9.57 -4.10 13.03
N THR A 197 10.58 -3.85 12.18
CA THR A 197 10.80 -2.53 11.58
C THR A 197 9.79 -2.30 10.47
N PHE A 198 9.53 -3.29 9.62
CA PHE A 198 8.43 -3.28 8.67
C PHE A 198 7.10 -2.97 9.35
N ARG A 199 6.78 -3.69 10.44
CA ARG A 199 5.54 -3.45 11.21
C ARG A 199 5.46 -2.03 11.74
N ARG A 200 6.57 -1.47 12.23
CA ARG A 200 6.64 -0.08 12.72
C ARG A 200 6.38 0.93 11.60
N VAL A 201 7.02 0.78 10.43
CA VAL A 201 6.79 1.64 9.26
C VAL A 201 5.32 1.58 8.85
N LEU A 202 4.75 0.37 8.65
CA LEU A 202 3.36 0.21 8.24
C LEU A 202 2.39 0.81 9.26
N GLY A 203 2.59 0.54 10.55
CA GLY A 203 1.75 1.07 11.63
C GLY A 203 1.80 2.60 11.71
N ASN A 204 3.00 3.19 11.61
CA ASN A 204 3.18 4.64 11.56
C ASN A 204 2.54 5.25 10.30
N GLY A 205 2.70 4.57 9.16
CA GLY A 205 2.06 4.90 7.89
C GLY A 205 0.56 5.01 7.97
N VAL A 206 -0.06 3.96 8.51
CA VAL A 206 -1.52 3.88 8.70
C VAL A 206 -2.02 5.00 9.63
N ARG A 207 -1.29 5.32 10.72
CA ARG A 207 -1.63 6.47 11.58
C ARG A 207 -1.47 7.81 10.87
N TRP A 208 -0.37 8.00 10.16
CA TRP A 208 -0.07 9.23 9.45
C TRP A 208 -1.12 9.57 8.38
N VAL A 209 -1.55 8.57 7.58
CA VAL A 209 -2.61 8.79 6.59
C VAL A 209 -3.96 9.06 7.25
N GLY A 210 -4.26 8.37 8.37
CA GLY A 210 -5.47 8.58 9.17
C GLY A 210 -5.46 9.81 10.07
N ARG A 211 -4.38 10.62 10.02
CA ARG A 211 -4.18 11.84 10.80
C ARG A 211 -4.32 11.63 12.33
N GLN A 212 -3.85 10.49 12.81
CA GLN A 212 -3.81 10.14 14.24
C GLN A 212 -2.40 10.28 14.82
#